data_AF-A0A3D0HN75-F1
#
_entry.id   AF-A0A3D0HN75-F1
#
_cell.length_a   1.000
_cell.length_b   1.000
_cell.length_c   1.000
_cell.angle_alpha   90.00
_cell.angle_beta   90.00
_cell.angle_gamma   90.00
#
_symmetry.space_group_name_H-M   'P 1'
#
loop_
_entity.id
_entity.type
_entity.pdbx_description
1 polymer ?
#
loop_
_entity_poly.entity_id
_entity_poly.type
_entity_poly.pdbx_seq_one_letter_code
_entity_poly.pdbx_strand_id
1 'polypeptide(L)'
;EYWTESQEKRNKMTDFVKKYFLTVPEDAVSVTEDFKAYLASQGNLAEQYRQGTVSVYQMIEETRNYIMNDTKYTLSPGKTPKSKEAVTYFLKENKKGYSTHYATAAAILLRSIGIPTRYAEGVYITKEELADVTDSRKEISVTDKDLHAWVEVYQEDYGFVPVEFTPGRGDEDAESSAVSDEDSQQNKDRKSNKKDKNGEGEGQLSVATPTPVPEEDMTFENIQTDNYNREDQAQEETSSEETTDIEDSNSGNQTKSLPIFVKIILAVLIAVVAIILAAEIQRRVRIMIFKNQLRHDKTSRQILLLYHQLEKAFVQKHIRYTGQTVAEYSHEIAEAYELDEEMVHAFIADVFCAKFSKDRFDKTEVYEYRREYRVIRHRIYGQLKWPMKLYYMYVLCV
;
A
#
# COMPACT_ATOMS: atom_id res chain seq x y z
N GLU A 1 -25.20 -17.29 -23.31
CA GLU A 1 -24.61 -15.94 -23.11
C GLU A 1 -23.60 -15.91 -21.97
N TYR A 2 -23.94 -16.24 -20.72
CA TYR A 2 -22.98 -16.24 -19.59
C TYR A 2 -21.65 -16.97 -19.85
N TRP A 3 -21.68 -18.19 -20.39
CA TRP A 3 -20.48 -18.98 -20.68
C TRP A 3 -19.61 -18.41 -21.82
N THR A 4 -20.25 -17.76 -22.80
CA THR A 4 -19.57 -17.15 -23.95
C THR A 4 -18.96 -15.80 -23.57
N GLU A 5 -19.72 -14.96 -22.85
CA GLU A 5 -19.25 -13.68 -22.31
C GLU A 5 -18.15 -13.90 -21.25
N SER A 6 -18.27 -14.94 -20.42
CA SER A 6 -17.24 -15.29 -19.45
C SER A 6 -15.98 -15.87 -20.11
N GLN A 7 -16.08 -16.61 -21.23
CA GLN A 7 -14.89 -17.07 -21.95
C GLN A 7 -14.09 -15.89 -22.52
N GLU A 8 -14.73 -14.92 -23.14
CA GLU A 8 -14.04 -13.74 -23.65
C GLU A 8 -13.37 -12.94 -22.51
N LYS A 9 -14.06 -12.78 -21.37
CA LYS A 9 -13.50 -12.14 -20.17
C LYS A 9 -12.34 -12.95 -19.55
N ARG A 10 -12.44 -14.28 -19.49
CA ARG A 10 -11.36 -15.17 -19.03
C ARG A 10 -10.15 -15.09 -19.96
N ASN A 11 -10.36 -15.04 -21.28
CA ASN A 11 -9.27 -14.87 -22.24
C ASN A 11 -8.58 -13.52 -22.04
N LYS A 12 -9.35 -12.43 -21.92
CA LYS A 12 -8.81 -11.09 -21.63
C LYS A 12 -8.02 -11.05 -20.31
N MET A 13 -8.54 -11.69 -19.26
CA MET A 13 -7.83 -11.83 -17.99
C MET A 13 -6.55 -12.64 -18.15
N THR A 14 -6.59 -13.76 -18.87
CA THR A 14 -5.42 -14.59 -19.16
C THR A 14 -4.35 -13.80 -19.92
N ASP A 15 -4.74 -13.02 -20.93
CA ASP A 15 -3.82 -12.18 -21.71
C ASP A 15 -3.21 -11.07 -20.84
N PHE A 16 -4.03 -10.40 -20.02
CA PHE A 16 -3.56 -9.44 -19.04
C PHE A 16 -2.56 -10.08 -18.07
N VAL A 17 -2.89 -11.24 -17.53
CA VAL A 17 -2.05 -11.91 -16.54
C VAL A 17 -0.72 -12.35 -17.15
N LYS A 18 -0.73 -12.95 -18.34
CA LYS A 18 0.49 -13.31 -19.07
C LYS A 18 1.35 -12.08 -19.39
N LYS A 19 0.73 -10.95 -19.73
CA LYS A 19 1.45 -9.70 -20.02
C LYS A 19 2.20 -9.15 -18.81
N TYR A 20 1.58 -9.15 -17.63
CA TYR A 20 2.11 -8.44 -16.46
C TYR A 20 2.77 -9.33 -15.40
N PHE A 21 2.44 -10.62 -15.36
CA PHE A 21 2.88 -11.55 -14.31
C PHE A 21 3.83 -12.63 -14.81
N LEU A 22 4.49 -12.42 -15.96
CA LEU A 22 5.59 -13.24 -16.47
C LEU A 22 6.94 -12.52 -16.48
N THR A 23 7.00 -11.26 -16.02
CA THR A 23 8.25 -10.49 -16.04
C THR A 23 9.28 -11.04 -15.06
N VAL A 24 10.48 -11.31 -15.58
CA VAL A 24 11.67 -11.75 -14.83
C VAL A 24 12.75 -10.66 -14.91
N PRO A 25 13.42 -10.31 -13.80
CA PRO A 25 14.56 -9.39 -13.81
C PRO A 25 15.74 -9.90 -14.66
N GLU A 26 16.42 -9.02 -15.39
CA GLU A 26 17.57 -9.38 -16.25
C GLU A 26 18.76 -9.94 -15.45
N ASP A 27 18.93 -9.51 -14.22
CA ASP A 27 19.98 -9.97 -13.30
C ASP A 27 19.69 -11.35 -12.68
N ALA A 28 18.45 -11.86 -12.81
CA ALA A 28 18.07 -13.20 -12.38
C ALA A 28 18.25 -14.27 -13.48
N VAL A 29 18.76 -13.93 -14.66
CA VAL A 29 18.89 -14.86 -15.80
C VAL A 29 19.67 -16.13 -15.40
N SER A 30 20.77 -15.99 -14.66
CA SER A 30 21.58 -17.15 -14.26
C SER A 30 20.79 -18.19 -13.47
N VAL A 31 20.00 -17.79 -12.48
CA VAL A 31 19.21 -18.75 -11.69
C VAL A 31 18.07 -19.36 -12.49
N THR A 32 17.48 -18.61 -13.41
CA THR A 32 16.40 -19.13 -14.25
C THR A 32 16.90 -20.14 -15.28
N GLU A 33 18.10 -19.95 -15.84
CA GLU A 33 18.71 -20.94 -16.74
C GLU A 33 19.13 -22.21 -15.99
N ASP A 34 19.68 -22.07 -14.77
CA ASP A 34 19.98 -23.22 -13.91
C ASP A 34 18.70 -24.03 -13.58
N PHE A 35 17.58 -23.35 -13.33
CA PHE A 35 16.30 -23.99 -13.08
C PHE A 35 15.70 -24.66 -14.33
N LYS A 36 15.78 -24.02 -15.51
CA LYS A 36 15.36 -24.65 -16.78
C LYS A 36 16.19 -25.89 -17.08
N ALA A 37 17.49 -25.87 -16.83
CA ALA A 37 18.37 -27.03 -16.97
C ALA A 37 17.98 -28.15 -15.98
N TYR A 38 17.62 -27.81 -14.75
CA TYR A 38 17.06 -28.76 -13.79
C TYR A 38 15.79 -29.43 -14.33
N LEU A 39 14.82 -28.66 -14.83
CA LEU A 39 13.59 -29.22 -15.40
C LEU A 39 13.83 -30.07 -16.66
N ALA A 40 14.85 -29.74 -17.46
CA ALA A 40 15.30 -30.57 -18.57
C ALA A 40 15.83 -31.93 -18.06
N SER A 41 16.59 -31.94 -16.96
CA SER A 41 17.09 -33.15 -16.33
C SER A 41 15.98 -34.03 -15.72
N GLN A 42 14.84 -33.44 -15.34
CA GLN A 42 13.64 -34.15 -14.85
C GLN A 42 12.74 -34.68 -16.00
N GLY A 43 13.30 -34.98 -17.17
CA GLY A 43 12.53 -35.51 -18.30
C GLY A 43 11.87 -34.43 -19.18
N ASN A 44 12.44 -33.23 -19.24
CA ASN A 44 11.93 -32.10 -20.02
C ASN A 44 10.54 -31.61 -19.58
N LEU A 45 10.31 -31.50 -18.26
CA LEU A 45 9.01 -31.10 -17.70
C LEU A 45 8.52 -29.75 -18.20
N ALA A 46 9.41 -28.78 -18.46
CA ALA A 46 9.01 -27.48 -19.01
C ALA A 46 8.37 -27.60 -20.40
N GLU A 47 8.82 -28.55 -21.23
CA GLU A 47 8.22 -28.81 -22.54
C GLU A 47 6.92 -29.60 -22.41
N GLN A 48 6.89 -30.60 -21.52
CA GLN A 48 5.67 -31.36 -21.22
C GLN A 48 4.54 -30.46 -20.70
N TYR A 49 4.86 -29.49 -19.84
CA TYR A 49 3.92 -28.48 -19.37
C TYR A 49 3.37 -27.62 -20.52
N ARG A 50 4.23 -27.16 -21.45
CA ARG A 50 3.79 -26.41 -22.64
C ARG A 50 2.87 -27.22 -23.55
N GLN A 51 3.06 -28.54 -23.59
CA GLN A 51 2.22 -29.47 -24.36
C GLN A 51 0.94 -29.86 -23.61
N GLY A 52 0.78 -29.46 -22.35
CA GLY A 52 -0.37 -29.80 -21.53
C GLY A 52 -0.37 -31.23 -21.00
N THR A 53 0.77 -31.94 -21.06
CA THR A 53 0.89 -33.32 -20.54
C THR A 53 1.28 -33.38 -19.07
N VAL A 54 1.68 -32.26 -18.50
CA VAL A 54 2.06 -32.09 -17.08
C VAL A 54 1.26 -30.93 -16.51
N SER A 55 0.71 -31.12 -15.30
CA SER A 55 -0.10 -30.09 -14.65
C SER A 55 0.75 -28.97 -14.03
N VAL A 56 0.13 -27.80 -13.82
CA VAL A 56 0.78 -26.68 -13.11
C VAL A 56 1.20 -27.06 -11.69
N TYR A 57 0.47 -27.97 -11.05
CA TYR A 57 0.79 -28.49 -9.72
C TYR A 57 2.13 -29.21 -9.70
N GLN A 58 2.39 -30.08 -10.68
CA GLN A 58 3.67 -30.76 -10.78
C GLN A 58 4.82 -29.75 -10.99
N MET A 59 4.60 -28.69 -11.78
CA MET A 59 5.61 -27.64 -11.95
C MET A 59 5.87 -26.86 -10.65
N ILE A 60 4.82 -26.56 -9.88
CA ILE A 60 4.92 -25.96 -8.55
C ILE A 60 5.76 -26.83 -7.61
N GLU A 61 5.51 -28.13 -7.60
CA GLU A 61 6.22 -29.07 -6.72
C GLU A 61 7.69 -29.22 -7.13
N GLU A 62 7.99 -29.22 -8.42
CA GLU A 62 9.37 -29.21 -8.89
C GLU A 62 10.11 -27.90 -8.60
N THR A 63 9.41 -26.76 -8.65
CA THR A 63 9.96 -25.49 -8.16
C THR A 63 10.25 -25.57 -6.66
N ARG A 64 9.34 -26.16 -5.86
CA ARG A 64 9.53 -26.36 -4.42
C ARG A 64 10.75 -27.23 -4.16
N ASN A 65 10.84 -28.38 -4.82
CA ASN A 65 11.95 -29.31 -4.71
C ASN A 65 13.28 -28.64 -5.06
N TYR A 66 13.33 -27.89 -6.17
CA TYR A 66 14.53 -27.17 -6.59
C TYR A 66 15.01 -26.17 -5.53
N ILE A 67 14.10 -25.36 -4.97
CA ILE A 67 14.45 -24.36 -3.95
C ILE A 67 14.88 -25.05 -2.65
N MET A 68 14.10 -26.03 -2.18
CA MET A 68 14.29 -26.66 -0.86
C MET A 68 15.44 -27.66 -0.81
N ASN A 69 15.91 -28.16 -1.96
CA ASN A 69 16.95 -29.19 -2.02
C ASN A 69 18.25 -28.79 -1.31
N ASP A 70 18.61 -27.50 -1.35
CA ASP A 70 19.88 -27.00 -0.81
C ASP A 70 19.70 -25.63 -0.14
N THR A 71 18.55 -25.38 0.50
CA THR A 71 18.33 -24.15 1.27
C THR A 71 17.88 -24.47 2.69
N LYS A 72 18.13 -23.54 3.62
CA LYS A 72 17.76 -23.65 5.03
C LYS A 72 16.97 -22.44 5.48
N TYR A 73 15.85 -22.68 6.17
CA TYR A 73 15.07 -21.62 6.78
C TYR A 73 15.82 -20.99 7.97
N THR A 74 15.88 -19.67 8.02
CA THR A 74 16.41 -18.88 9.15
C THR A 74 15.91 -17.44 9.10
N LEU A 75 15.58 -16.87 10.27
CA LEU A 75 15.24 -15.45 10.42
C LEU A 75 16.47 -14.54 10.37
N SER A 76 17.68 -15.11 10.41
CA SER A 76 18.95 -14.39 10.37
C SER A 76 19.82 -14.86 9.20
N PRO A 77 19.40 -14.65 7.93
CA PRO A 77 20.17 -15.09 6.76
C PRO A 77 21.40 -14.22 6.48
N GLY A 78 21.56 -13.10 7.17
CA GLY A 78 22.55 -12.07 6.83
C GLY A 78 22.05 -11.13 5.73
N LYS A 79 22.88 -10.17 5.33
CA LYS A 79 22.54 -9.20 4.28
C LYS A 79 23.07 -9.69 2.93
N THR A 80 22.25 -9.57 1.89
CA THR A 80 22.73 -9.70 0.50
C THR A 80 23.76 -8.60 0.22
N PRO A 81 24.96 -8.93 -0.30
CA PRO A 81 25.93 -7.94 -0.72
C PRO A 81 25.34 -7.00 -1.79
N LYS A 82 25.63 -5.69 -1.71
CA LYS A 82 25.11 -4.68 -2.67
C LYS A 82 25.42 -4.98 -4.15
N SER A 83 26.47 -5.75 -4.41
CA SER A 83 26.91 -6.15 -5.75
C SER A 83 26.19 -7.39 -6.31
N LYS A 84 25.28 -8.00 -5.56
CA LYS A 84 24.61 -9.26 -5.94
C LYS A 84 23.09 -9.10 -5.91
N GLU A 85 22.44 -9.75 -6.88
CA GLU A 85 21.00 -9.92 -6.90
C GLU A 85 20.58 -10.90 -5.78
N ALA A 86 19.47 -10.60 -5.10
CA ALA A 86 19.08 -11.26 -3.86
C ALA A 86 18.70 -12.74 -4.04
N VAL A 87 17.94 -13.07 -5.09
CA VAL A 87 17.53 -14.45 -5.38
C VAL A 87 18.73 -15.29 -5.82
N THR A 88 19.62 -14.72 -6.62
CA THR A 88 20.86 -15.35 -7.06
C THR A 88 21.76 -15.65 -5.88
N TYR A 89 21.97 -14.67 -4.99
CA TYR A 89 22.74 -14.87 -3.77
C TYR A 89 22.11 -15.93 -2.86
N PHE A 90 20.79 -15.89 -2.68
CA PHE A 90 20.05 -16.88 -1.89
C PHE A 90 20.17 -18.29 -2.44
N LEU A 91 19.89 -18.50 -3.73
CA LEU A 91 19.82 -19.83 -4.35
C LEU A 91 21.18 -20.41 -4.68
N LYS A 92 22.25 -19.61 -4.86
CA LYS A 92 23.56 -20.11 -5.29
C LYS A 92 24.65 -20.05 -4.23
N GLU A 93 24.55 -19.14 -3.26
CA GLU A 93 25.65 -18.89 -2.33
C GLU A 93 25.26 -18.99 -0.86
N ASN A 94 24.34 -18.15 -0.39
CA ASN A 94 24.00 -18.05 1.03
C ASN A 94 23.18 -19.25 1.53
N LYS A 95 22.29 -19.76 0.66
CA LYS A 95 21.43 -20.92 0.92
C LYS A 95 20.60 -20.83 2.20
N LYS A 96 20.38 -19.61 2.70
CA LYS A 96 19.72 -19.31 3.96
C LYS A 96 18.73 -18.18 3.73
N GLY A 97 17.50 -18.34 4.20
CA GLY A 97 16.44 -17.36 3.97
C GLY A 97 15.22 -17.57 4.85
N TYR A 98 14.32 -16.61 4.84
CA TYR A 98 12.98 -16.67 5.43
C TYR A 98 11.92 -16.50 4.33
N SER A 99 10.63 -16.46 4.68
CA SER A 99 9.48 -16.46 3.76
C SER A 99 9.64 -15.59 2.51
N THR A 100 10.04 -14.32 2.65
CA THR A 100 10.30 -13.42 1.51
C THR A 100 11.32 -13.98 0.51
N HIS A 101 12.38 -14.64 0.96
CA HIS A 101 13.40 -15.22 0.07
C HIS A 101 12.81 -16.38 -0.74
N TYR A 102 12.07 -17.28 -0.09
CA TYR A 102 11.42 -18.43 -0.75
C TYR A 102 10.34 -17.97 -1.73
N ALA A 103 9.45 -17.07 -1.31
CA ALA A 103 8.38 -16.54 -2.15
C ALA A 103 8.92 -15.74 -3.34
N THR A 104 9.96 -14.91 -3.14
CA THR A 104 10.59 -14.17 -4.25
C THR A 104 11.26 -15.12 -5.24
N ALA A 105 12.01 -16.12 -4.76
CA ALA A 105 12.63 -17.12 -5.60
C ALA A 105 11.58 -17.91 -6.42
N ALA A 106 10.53 -18.40 -5.76
CA ALA A 106 9.44 -19.13 -6.40
C ALA A 106 8.75 -18.29 -7.49
N ALA A 107 8.45 -17.01 -7.20
CA ALA A 107 7.85 -16.12 -8.17
C ALA A 107 8.73 -15.94 -9.41
N ILE A 108 10.03 -15.72 -9.24
CA ILE A 108 10.97 -15.59 -10.37
C ILE A 108 11.07 -16.88 -11.19
N LEU A 109 11.23 -18.02 -10.51
CA LEU A 109 11.41 -19.32 -11.17
C LEU A 109 10.16 -19.73 -11.96
N LEU A 110 8.96 -19.62 -11.38
CA LEU A 110 7.69 -19.92 -12.06
C LEU A 110 7.47 -19.01 -13.27
N ARG A 111 7.71 -17.71 -13.13
CA ARG A 111 7.62 -16.76 -14.25
C ARG A 111 8.55 -17.12 -15.40
N SER A 112 9.75 -17.57 -15.08
CA SER A 112 10.77 -17.92 -16.08
C SER A 112 10.40 -19.11 -16.98
N ILE A 113 9.43 -19.92 -16.55
CA ILE A 113 8.90 -21.08 -17.29
C ILE A 113 7.50 -20.83 -17.86
N GLY A 114 7.01 -19.59 -17.81
CA GLY A 114 5.73 -19.21 -18.42
C GLY A 114 4.52 -19.40 -17.52
N ILE A 115 4.70 -19.63 -16.21
CA ILE A 115 3.62 -19.73 -15.23
C ILE A 115 3.40 -18.34 -14.62
N PRO A 116 2.23 -17.69 -14.84
CA PRO A 116 2.00 -16.36 -14.30
C PRO A 116 1.83 -16.41 -12.78
N THR A 117 2.67 -15.66 -12.09
CA THR A 117 2.76 -15.72 -10.63
C THR A 117 2.92 -14.31 -10.05
N ARG A 118 2.28 -14.03 -8.91
CA ARG A 118 2.49 -12.80 -8.14
C ARG A 118 3.01 -13.09 -6.74
N TYR A 119 3.79 -12.15 -6.23
CA TYR A 119 4.23 -12.14 -4.85
C TYR A 119 3.13 -11.57 -3.96
N ALA A 120 2.93 -12.15 -2.79
CA ALA A 120 1.97 -11.67 -1.80
C ALA A 120 2.61 -11.67 -0.40
N GLU A 121 2.22 -10.69 0.40
CA GLU A 121 2.61 -10.52 1.79
C GLU A 121 1.38 -10.20 2.63
N GLY A 122 1.40 -10.66 3.87
CA GLY A 122 0.32 -10.44 4.81
C GLY A 122 0.61 -11.13 6.12
N VAL A 123 -0.43 -11.67 6.75
CA VAL A 123 -0.33 -12.43 7.99
C VAL A 123 -0.79 -13.85 7.73
N TYR A 124 -0.06 -14.82 8.27
CA TYR A 124 -0.42 -16.23 8.22
C TYR A 124 -1.00 -16.65 9.57
N ILE A 125 -2.22 -17.18 9.54
CA ILE A 125 -2.95 -17.70 10.69
C ILE A 125 -3.28 -19.16 10.38
N THR A 126 -2.98 -20.07 11.30
CA THR A 126 -3.22 -21.50 11.06
C THR A 126 -4.70 -21.85 11.15
N LYS A 127 -5.09 -22.99 10.56
CA LYS A 127 -6.46 -23.50 10.72
C LYS A 127 -6.82 -23.78 12.16
N GLU A 128 -5.87 -24.19 13.00
CA GLU A 128 -6.09 -24.44 14.43
C GLU A 128 -6.43 -23.14 15.15
N GLU A 129 -5.69 -22.06 14.86
CA GLU A 129 -5.95 -20.73 15.40
C GLU A 129 -7.33 -20.19 14.95
N LEU A 130 -7.74 -20.51 13.72
CA LEU A 130 -9.07 -20.19 13.20
C LEU A 130 -10.19 -21.08 13.76
N ALA A 131 -9.96 -22.38 13.91
CA ALA A 131 -10.94 -23.35 14.43
C ALA A 131 -11.34 -23.02 15.87
N ASP A 132 -10.44 -22.37 16.59
CA ASP A 132 -10.63 -21.87 17.92
C ASP A 132 -11.62 -20.69 18.00
N VAL A 133 -11.95 -20.04 16.88
CA VAL A 133 -12.92 -18.94 16.76
C VAL A 133 -14.34 -19.51 16.63
N THR A 134 -14.93 -19.84 17.78
CA THR A 134 -16.29 -20.44 17.86
C THR A 134 -17.40 -19.42 18.20
N ASP A 135 -17.06 -18.21 18.64
CA ASP A 135 -17.99 -17.09 18.90
C ASP A 135 -17.50 -15.83 18.15
N SER A 136 -18.47 -15.06 17.63
CA SER A 136 -18.34 -13.74 16.98
C SER A 136 -17.54 -12.67 17.76
N ARG A 137 -17.12 -12.95 18.99
CA ARG A 137 -16.38 -12.06 19.88
C ARG A 137 -14.95 -12.51 20.19
N LYS A 138 -14.49 -13.66 19.69
CA LYS A 138 -13.11 -14.11 19.92
C LYS A 138 -12.18 -13.37 18.95
N GLU A 139 -11.29 -12.57 19.51
CA GLU A 139 -10.23 -11.89 18.77
C GLU A 139 -9.04 -12.83 18.59
N ILE A 140 -8.42 -12.84 17.40
CA ILE A 140 -7.13 -13.49 17.16
C ILE A 140 -6.05 -12.43 17.31
N SER A 141 -5.12 -12.66 18.23
CA SER A 141 -3.95 -11.78 18.40
C SER A 141 -2.95 -12.06 17.28
N VAL A 142 -2.70 -11.06 16.43
CA VAL A 142 -1.72 -11.13 15.35
C VAL A 142 -0.53 -10.23 15.68
N THR A 143 0.67 -10.75 15.51
CA THR A 143 1.94 -10.09 15.85
C THR A 143 2.88 -10.05 14.65
N ASP A 144 4.00 -9.32 14.76
CA ASP A 144 5.02 -9.27 13.71
C ASP A 144 5.61 -10.65 13.36
N LYS A 145 5.47 -11.65 14.24
CA LYS A 145 5.91 -13.04 13.98
C LYS A 145 5.02 -13.76 12.98
N ASP A 146 3.82 -13.24 12.78
CA ASP A 146 2.80 -13.83 11.90
C ASP A 146 2.88 -13.22 10.49
N LEU A 147 3.70 -12.18 10.31
CA LEU A 147 4.03 -11.64 9.00
C LEU A 147 4.65 -12.73 8.12
N HIS A 148 4.09 -12.89 6.93
CA HIS A 148 4.44 -13.97 6.04
C HIS A 148 4.33 -13.57 4.58
N ALA A 149 5.09 -14.28 3.74
CA ALA A 149 5.14 -14.05 2.30
C ALA A 149 4.93 -15.37 1.57
N TRP A 150 4.08 -15.36 0.54
CA TRP A 150 3.76 -16.50 -0.31
C TRP A 150 3.72 -16.05 -1.78
N VAL A 151 3.42 -16.98 -2.68
CA VAL A 151 3.13 -16.64 -4.08
C VAL A 151 1.71 -17.02 -4.42
N GLU A 152 1.12 -16.33 -5.38
CA GLU A 152 -0.16 -16.72 -5.96
C GLU A 152 0.02 -17.02 -7.44
N VAL A 153 -0.38 -18.21 -7.85
CA VAL A 153 -0.24 -18.73 -9.21
C VAL A 153 -1.58 -18.59 -9.92
N TYR A 154 -1.57 -18.00 -11.12
CA TYR A 154 -2.78 -17.86 -11.90
C TYR A 154 -3.19 -19.19 -12.56
N GLN A 155 -4.44 -19.57 -12.35
CA GLN A 155 -5.11 -20.67 -13.03
C GLN A 155 -6.34 -20.10 -13.75
N GLU A 156 -6.59 -20.53 -14.99
CA GLU A 156 -7.62 -19.93 -15.84
C GLU A 156 -9.03 -20.00 -15.23
N ASP A 157 -9.33 -21.10 -14.53
CA ASP A 157 -10.66 -21.35 -13.96
C ASP A 157 -10.84 -20.78 -12.53
N TYR A 158 -9.75 -20.56 -11.80
CA TYR A 158 -9.78 -20.18 -10.39
C TYR A 158 -9.20 -18.78 -10.09
N GLY A 159 -8.51 -18.17 -11.05
CA GLY A 159 -7.77 -16.93 -10.82
C GLY A 159 -6.45 -17.18 -10.09
N PHE A 160 -6.04 -16.22 -9.25
CA PHE A 160 -4.82 -16.35 -8.46
C PHE A 160 -5.05 -17.25 -7.25
N VAL A 161 -4.34 -18.37 -7.20
CA VAL A 161 -4.41 -19.37 -6.14
C VAL A 161 -3.15 -19.27 -5.26
N PRO A 162 -3.27 -19.13 -3.93
CA PRO A 162 -2.11 -19.06 -3.04
C PRO A 162 -1.35 -20.39 -2.99
N VAL A 163 -0.02 -20.29 -3.01
CA VAL A 163 0.92 -21.41 -2.96
C VAL A 163 2.06 -21.05 -2.03
N GLU A 164 2.29 -21.90 -1.04
CA GLU A 164 3.35 -21.73 -0.05
C GLU A 164 4.66 -22.35 -0.55
N PHE A 165 5.81 -21.70 -0.33
CA PHE A 165 7.13 -22.21 -0.72
C PHE A 165 8.14 -22.24 0.44
N THR A 166 7.71 -21.87 1.65
CA THR A 166 8.50 -21.86 2.87
C THR A 166 8.40 -23.22 3.57
N PRO A 167 9.52 -23.89 3.91
CA PRO A 167 9.48 -25.20 4.55
C PRO A 167 8.73 -25.20 5.89
N GLY A 168 7.84 -26.17 6.12
CA GLY A 168 7.23 -26.44 7.42
C GLY A 168 6.17 -25.42 7.88
N ARG A 169 5.73 -24.53 6.98
CA ARG A 169 4.63 -23.58 7.22
C ARG A 169 3.60 -23.83 6.14
N GLY A 170 2.32 -23.99 6.49
CA GLY A 170 1.25 -24.24 5.52
C GLY A 170 1.27 -25.57 4.78
N ASP A 171 2.21 -26.50 5.03
CA ASP A 171 2.24 -27.82 4.35
C ASP A 171 0.97 -28.64 4.66
N GLU A 172 0.42 -28.54 5.88
CA GLU A 172 -0.86 -29.17 6.28
C GLU A 172 -2.09 -28.41 5.73
N ASP A 173 -1.94 -27.14 5.38
CA ASP A 173 -3.00 -26.30 4.79
C ASP A 173 -3.09 -26.43 3.27
N ALA A 174 -1.94 -26.62 2.61
CA ALA A 174 -1.79 -26.80 1.18
C ALA A 174 -2.39 -28.13 0.68
N GLU A 175 -2.35 -29.20 1.49
CA GLU A 175 -2.99 -30.48 1.13
C GLU A 175 -4.53 -30.38 0.98
N SER A 176 -5.16 -29.32 1.52
CA SER A 176 -6.60 -29.08 1.39
C SER A 176 -6.99 -28.05 0.32
N SER A 177 -6.01 -27.41 -0.31
CA SER A 177 -6.28 -26.46 -1.41
C SER A 177 -6.63 -27.24 -2.68
N ALA A 178 -7.57 -26.73 -3.47
CA ALA A 178 -8.12 -27.37 -4.68
C ALA A 178 -7.12 -27.59 -5.84
N VAL A 179 -5.82 -27.54 -5.55
CA VAL A 179 -4.72 -27.78 -6.50
C VAL A 179 -4.30 -29.26 -6.52
N SER A 180 -4.97 -30.14 -5.75
CA SER A 180 -4.74 -31.57 -5.81
C SER A 180 -5.55 -32.21 -6.93
N ASP A 181 -4.88 -32.67 -7.99
CA ASP A 181 -5.47 -33.59 -8.96
C ASP A 181 -5.84 -34.91 -8.24
N GLU A 182 -7.09 -35.37 -8.39
CA GLU A 182 -7.64 -36.61 -7.82
C GLU A 182 -6.91 -37.90 -8.25
N ASP A 183 -5.90 -37.84 -9.11
CA ASP A 183 -5.26 -39.01 -9.73
C ASP A 183 -3.86 -39.37 -9.17
N SER A 184 -3.42 -38.70 -8.11
CA SER A 184 -2.05 -38.91 -7.56
C SER A 184 -1.93 -40.06 -6.53
N GLN A 185 -2.94 -40.93 -6.40
CA GLN A 185 -3.01 -41.92 -5.31
C GLN A 185 -2.04 -43.12 -5.37
N GLN A 186 -1.11 -43.19 -6.34
CA GLN A 186 -0.31 -44.42 -6.52
C GLN A 186 1.17 -44.37 -6.11
N ASN A 187 1.65 -43.35 -5.39
CA ASN A 187 3.06 -43.29 -5.00
C ASN A 187 3.35 -42.83 -3.54
N LYS A 188 2.46 -43.16 -2.58
CA LYS A 188 2.62 -42.80 -1.15
C LYS A 188 3.17 -43.91 -0.22
N ASP A 189 3.79 -44.98 -0.74
CA ASP A 189 4.26 -46.11 0.09
C ASP A 189 5.78 -46.17 0.39
N ARG A 190 6.56 -45.08 0.21
CA ARG A 190 8.02 -45.15 0.43
C ARG A 190 8.67 -44.12 1.37
N LYS A 191 7.92 -43.32 2.12
CA LYS A 191 8.53 -42.42 3.13
C LYS A 191 7.83 -42.46 4.49
N SER A 192 7.61 -43.65 5.03
CA SER A 192 7.32 -43.84 6.46
C SER A 192 8.43 -44.69 7.08
N ASN A 193 9.58 -44.08 7.37
CA ASN A 193 10.46 -44.50 8.47
C ASN A 193 11.67 -43.56 8.61
N LYS A 194 11.48 -42.47 9.35
CA LYS A 194 12.48 -42.01 10.33
C LYS A 194 11.83 -41.07 11.32
N LYS A 195 11.31 -41.64 12.41
CA LYS A 195 11.05 -40.93 13.65
C LYS A 195 12.25 -41.14 14.57
N ASP A 196 12.50 -40.11 15.38
CA ASP A 196 13.40 -40.01 16.54
C ASP A 196 14.84 -39.55 16.28
N LYS A 197 15.16 -38.32 16.71
CA LYS A 197 15.52 -38.06 18.12
C LYS A 197 15.51 -36.57 18.47
N ASN A 198 14.98 -36.30 19.65
CA ASN A 198 15.02 -35.03 20.38
C ASN A 198 16.42 -34.41 20.44
N GLY A 199 16.43 -33.09 20.26
CA GLY A 199 17.48 -32.21 20.76
C GLY A 199 16.80 -31.03 21.44
N GLU A 200 16.41 -31.22 22.70
CA GLU A 200 16.17 -30.10 23.63
C GLU A 200 17.49 -29.33 23.76
N GLY A 201 17.47 -28.08 23.30
CA GLY A 201 18.51 -27.11 23.55
C GLY A 201 17.86 -25.89 24.16
N GLU A 202 17.72 -25.88 25.49
CA GLU A 202 17.53 -24.66 26.25
C GLU A 202 18.71 -23.72 25.97
N GLY A 203 18.46 -22.69 25.18
CA GLY A 203 19.38 -21.61 24.85
C GLY A 203 18.80 -20.28 25.35
N GLN A 204 18.99 -20.04 26.64
CA GLN A 204 19.06 -18.77 27.37
C GLN A 204 18.75 -17.47 26.59
N LEU A 205 17.83 -16.69 27.17
CA LEU A 205 17.60 -15.28 26.85
C LEU A 205 18.91 -14.52 26.64
N SER A 206 19.04 -13.85 25.50
CA SER A 206 20.01 -12.76 25.34
C SER A 206 19.30 -11.49 24.87
N VAL A 207 19.72 -10.42 25.52
CA VAL A 207 19.17 -9.07 25.54
C VAL A 207 19.15 -8.44 24.14
N ALA A 208 18.14 -7.59 23.89
CA ALA A 208 18.03 -6.78 22.69
C ALA A 208 19.36 -6.09 22.37
N THR A 209 19.90 -6.39 21.19
CA THR A 209 21.07 -5.68 20.64
C THR A 209 20.58 -4.35 20.06
N PRO A 210 21.25 -3.21 20.34
CA PRO A 210 20.85 -1.93 19.77
C PRO A 210 20.98 -1.94 18.24
N THR A 211 19.96 -1.41 17.59
CA THR A 211 19.89 -1.21 16.14
C THR A 211 21.04 -0.31 15.68
N PRO A 212 21.82 -0.71 14.66
CA PRO A 212 22.84 0.16 14.08
C PRO A 212 22.18 1.36 13.39
N VAL A 213 22.70 2.55 13.69
CA VAL A 213 22.33 3.81 13.03
C VAL A 213 22.75 3.74 11.55
N PRO A 214 21.86 4.01 10.59
CA PRO A 214 22.23 4.12 9.18
C PRO A 214 23.12 5.34 8.95
N GLU A 215 24.27 5.13 8.29
CA GLU A 215 25.04 6.21 7.68
C GLU A 215 24.25 6.81 6.51
N GLU A 216 24.22 8.15 6.50
CA GLU A 216 23.53 9.04 5.58
C GLU A 216 24.03 8.85 4.13
N ASP A 217 23.10 8.58 3.20
CA ASP A 217 22.90 9.40 1.99
C ASP A 217 21.74 8.82 1.16
N MET A 218 20.52 9.29 1.43
CA MET A 218 19.36 9.30 0.53
C MET A 218 18.37 10.31 1.12
N THR A 219 18.48 11.58 0.72
CA THR A 219 17.58 12.64 1.18
C THR A 219 16.17 12.42 0.62
N PHE A 220 15.26 12.04 1.52
CA PHE A 220 13.82 12.16 1.33
C PHE A 220 13.37 13.47 1.98
N GLU A 221 12.89 14.43 1.19
CA GLU A 221 12.19 15.60 1.73
C GLU A 221 10.83 15.18 2.30
N ASN A 222 10.80 14.96 3.62
CA ASN A 222 9.57 14.96 4.40
C ASN A 222 9.34 16.38 4.94
N ILE A 223 8.21 16.96 4.57
CA ILE A 223 7.66 18.20 5.12
C ILE A 223 7.34 17.94 6.59
N GLN A 224 8.16 18.51 7.49
CA GLN A 224 7.86 18.59 8.92
C GLN A 224 6.71 19.58 9.15
N THR A 225 5.76 19.13 9.96
CA THR A 225 4.80 19.96 10.69
C THR A 225 5.52 20.74 11.78
N ASP A 226 5.58 22.07 11.64
CA ASP A 226 6.09 22.96 12.69
C ASP A 226 5.12 22.99 13.88
N ASN A 227 5.53 22.41 15.00
CA ASN A 227 4.97 22.68 16.32
C ASN A 227 6.05 23.39 17.13
N TYR A 228 5.95 24.72 17.21
CA TYR A 228 6.82 25.55 18.05
C TYR A 228 6.34 25.47 19.50
N ASN A 229 7.12 24.83 20.36
CA ASN A 229 7.22 25.17 21.78
C ASN A 229 8.64 24.87 22.24
N ARG A 230 9.40 25.93 22.51
CA ARG A 230 10.55 25.85 23.43
C ARG A 230 10.60 27.13 24.25
N GLU A 231 10.44 26.92 25.54
CA GLU A 231 10.68 27.85 26.64
C GLU A 231 12.18 28.16 26.71
N ASP A 232 12.53 29.36 27.17
CA ASP A 232 13.68 29.54 28.05
C ASP A 232 13.37 30.69 29.02
N GLN A 233 13.48 30.38 30.32
CA GLN A 233 13.47 31.31 31.44
C GLN A 233 14.88 31.87 31.67
N ALA A 234 14.99 33.14 32.05
CA ALA A 234 15.76 33.59 33.22
C ALA A 234 15.56 35.10 33.46
N GLN A 235 15.03 35.42 34.64
CA GLN A 235 15.09 36.74 35.27
C GLN A 235 16.30 36.79 36.21
N GLU A 236 16.82 38.02 36.42
CA GLU A 236 17.55 38.59 37.58
C GLU A 236 18.51 39.65 36.98
N GLU A 237 18.76 40.85 37.53
CA GLU A 237 18.30 41.58 38.70
C GLU A 237 18.71 43.06 38.49
N THR A 238 17.99 43.95 39.18
CA THR A 238 18.36 45.29 39.70
C THR A 238 19.39 46.20 39.00
N SER A 239 18.97 47.44 38.68
CA SER A 239 19.59 48.65 39.26
C SER A 239 18.69 49.89 39.11
N SER A 240 18.74 50.72 40.15
CA SER A 240 18.06 52.00 40.38
C SER A 240 18.56 53.17 39.52
N GLU A 241 17.69 54.14 39.23
CA GLU A 241 17.80 55.56 39.62
C GLU A 241 16.79 56.47 38.87
N GLU A 242 15.88 57.06 39.64
CA GLU A 242 15.58 58.51 39.75
C GLU A 242 15.60 59.42 38.50
N THR A 243 14.45 60.01 38.12
CA THR A 243 14.04 61.42 38.42
C THR A 243 12.93 61.94 37.49
N THR A 244 11.93 62.56 38.13
CA THR A 244 11.08 63.71 37.74
C THR A 244 10.63 63.91 36.29
N ASP A 245 9.32 64.10 36.09
CA ASP A 245 8.83 65.18 35.20
C ASP A 245 7.45 65.72 35.65
N ILE A 246 7.52 66.94 36.18
CA ILE A 246 6.73 68.15 35.90
C ILE A 246 5.27 67.97 35.40
N GLU A 247 4.35 68.50 36.20
CA GLU A 247 3.00 68.94 35.81
C GLU A 247 3.06 69.91 34.61
N ASP A 248 2.22 69.73 33.59
CA ASP A 248 0.86 70.31 33.60
C ASP A 248 0.28 70.47 32.18
N SER A 249 -1.04 70.37 32.14
CA SER A 249 -1.98 71.04 31.23
C SER A 249 -2.05 70.64 29.74
N ASN A 250 -2.98 69.72 29.51
CA ASN A 250 -3.63 69.43 28.24
C ASN A 250 -4.65 70.54 27.90
N SER A 251 -4.57 71.10 26.68
CA SER A 251 -5.60 71.99 26.11
C SER A 251 -6.52 71.19 25.18
N GLY A 252 -7.82 71.40 25.37
CA GLY A 252 -8.93 70.58 24.88
C GLY A 252 -8.96 70.29 23.37
N ASN A 253 -9.44 69.08 23.07
CA ASN A 253 -10.41 68.91 22.01
C ASN A 253 -11.45 67.85 22.42
N GLN A 254 -12.67 68.31 22.70
CA GLN A 254 -13.82 67.46 22.97
C GLN A 254 -14.20 66.69 21.70
N THR A 255 -13.65 65.49 21.55
CA THR A 255 -14.33 64.44 20.81
C THR A 255 -15.25 63.73 21.80
N LYS A 256 -16.55 63.69 21.52
CA LYS A 256 -17.48 62.87 22.33
C LYS A 256 -16.96 61.44 22.33
N SER A 257 -16.36 61.01 23.43
CA SER A 257 -15.73 59.71 23.53
C SER A 257 -16.83 58.66 23.45
N LEU A 258 -16.74 57.80 22.43
CA LEU A 258 -17.66 56.68 22.27
C LEU A 258 -17.67 55.86 23.57
N PRO A 259 -18.86 55.46 24.07
CA PRO A 259 -18.96 54.69 25.29
C PRO A 259 -18.17 53.39 25.15
N ILE A 260 -17.56 52.93 26.25
CA ILE A 260 -16.57 51.84 26.26
C ILE A 260 -17.09 50.58 25.55
N PHE A 261 -18.38 50.26 25.70
CA PHE A 261 -18.99 49.11 25.03
C PHE A 261 -18.95 49.20 23.49
N VAL A 262 -19.06 50.41 22.90
CA VAL A 262 -18.98 50.60 21.44
C VAL A 262 -17.55 50.40 20.94
N LYS A 263 -16.54 50.81 21.72
CA LYS A 263 -15.12 50.55 21.39
C LYS A 263 -14.81 49.05 21.43
N ILE A 264 -15.37 48.32 22.39
CA ILE A 264 -15.23 46.86 22.48
C ILE A 264 -15.91 46.18 21.28
N ILE A 265 -17.14 46.58 20.93
CA ILE A 265 -17.84 46.05 19.75
C ILE A 265 -17.04 46.32 18.47
N LEU A 266 -16.48 47.52 18.31
CA LEU A 266 -15.67 47.89 17.15
C LEU A 266 -14.37 47.07 17.09
N ALA A 267 -13.69 46.86 18.22
CA ALA A 267 -12.48 46.04 18.29
C ALA A 267 -12.77 44.56 17.94
N VAL A 268 -13.87 44.00 18.42
CA VAL A 268 -14.31 42.64 18.08
C VAL A 268 -14.61 42.54 16.57
N LEU A 269 -15.27 43.55 15.99
CA LEU A 269 -15.61 43.57 14.57
C LEU A 269 -14.35 43.65 13.69
N ILE A 270 -13.37 44.46 14.08
CA ILE A 270 -12.06 44.53 13.42
C ILE A 270 -11.32 43.19 13.51
N ALA A 271 -11.33 42.55 14.68
CA ALA A 271 -10.71 41.23 14.86
C ALA A 271 -11.36 40.16 13.96
N VAL A 272 -12.69 40.14 13.87
CA VAL A 272 -13.43 39.23 12.97
C VAL A 272 -13.07 39.47 11.50
N VAL A 273 -12.99 40.75 11.07
CA VAL A 273 -12.57 41.09 9.70
C VAL A 273 -11.13 40.65 9.44
N ALA A 274 -10.21 40.85 10.40
CA ALA A 274 -8.82 40.41 10.27
C ALA A 274 -8.72 38.87 10.14
N ILE A 275 -9.52 38.11 10.89
CA ILE A 275 -9.58 36.65 10.78
C ILE A 275 -10.10 36.22 9.40
N ILE A 276 -11.14 36.86 8.88
CA ILE A 276 -11.68 36.58 7.54
C ILE A 276 -10.62 36.88 6.45
N LEU A 277 -9.92 38.01 6.56
CA LEU A 277 -8.84 38.37 5.65
C LEU A 277 -7.68 37.36 5.69
N ALA A 278 -7.25 36.95 6.90
CA ALA A 278 -6.21 35.95 7.07
C ALA A 278 -6.62 34.60 6.46
N ALA A 279 -7.86 34.16 6.68
CA ALA A 279 -8.40 32.94 6.08
C ALA A 279 -8.43 32.99 4.54
N GLU A 280 -8.78 34.13 3.95
CA GLU A 280 -8.78 34.33 2.49
C GLU A 280 -7.37 34.36 1.89
N ILE A 281 -6.40 34.98 2.59
CA ILE A 281 -4.99 34.92 2.20
C ILE A 281 -4.48 33.48 2.23
N GLN A 282 -4.69 32.78 3.35
CA GLN A 282 -4.25 31.39 3.53
C GLN A 282 -4.84 30.46 2.46
N ARG A 283 -6.12 30.65 2.11
CA ARG A 283 -6.79 29.91 1.03
C ARG A 283 -6.12 30.15 -0.33
N ARG A 284 -5.81 31.41 -0.67
CA ARG A 284 -5.16 31.75 -1.94
C ARG A 284 -3.78 31.14 -2.06
N VAL A 285 -2.99 31.18 -0.98
CA VAL A 285 -1.64 30.59 -0.92
C VAL A 285 -1.71 29.08 -1.15
N ARG A 286 -2.61 28.37 -0.45
CA ARG A 286 -2.72 26.91 -0.62
C ARG A 286 -3.23 26.52 -2.02
N ILE A 287 -4.19 27.24 -2.59
CA ILE A 287 -4.61 27.03 -4.00
C ILE A 287 -3.44 27.23 -4.97
N MET A 288 -2.57 28.23 -4.72
CA MET A 288 -1.39 28.47 -5.52
C MET A 288 -0.39 27.31 -5.41
N ILE A 289 -0.10 26.84 -4.19
CA ILE A 289 0.78 25.68 -3.95
C ILE A 289 0.24 24.43 -4.66
N PHE A 290 -1.06 24.15 -4.51
CA PHE A 290 -1.71 23.01 -5.16
C PHE A 290 -1.63 23.09 -6.69
N LYS A 291 -1.92 24.26 -7.28
CA LYS A 291 -1.76 24.49 -8.72
C LYS A 291 -0.31 24.34 -9.18
N ASN A 292 0.64 24.72 -8.35
CA ASN A 292 2.06 24.58 -8.65
C ASN A 292 2.48 23.10 -8.65
N GLN A 293 2.09 22.34 -7.62
CA GLN A 293 2.31 20.89 -7.54
C GLN A 293 1.72 20.17 -8.77
N LEU A 294 0.48 20.49 -9.13
CA LEU A 294 -0.20 19.94 -10.32
C LEU A 294 0.50 20.24 -11.66
N ARG A 295 1.30 21.31 -11.75
CA ARG A 295 2.02 21.66 -12.98
C ARG A 295 3.34 20.91 -13.12
N HIS A 296 3.99 20.59 -12.01
CA HIS A 296 5.32 19.99 -12.00
C HIS A 296 5.31 18.47 -11.76
N ASP A 297 4.22 17.92 -11.23
CA ASP A 297 4.10 16.50 -10.96
C ASP A 297 3.84 15.64 -12.20
N LYS A 298 4.26 14.38 -12.13
CA LYS A 298 3.95 13.33 -13.13
C LYS A 298 2.44 13.14 -13.28
N THR A 299 2.00 12.72 -14.46
CA THR A 299 0.57 12.61 -14.82
C THR A 299 -0.24 11.75 -13.83
N SER A 300 0.24 10.57 -13.45
CA SER A 300 -0.43 9.73 -12.43
C SER A 300 -0.54 10.42 -11.06
N ARG A 301 0.48 11.17 -10.66
CA ARG A 301 0.47 11.91 -9.38
C ARG A 301 -0.54 13.06 -9.39
N GLN A 302 -0.76 13.69 -10.55
CA GLN A 302 -1.81 14.71 -10.69
C GLN A 302 -3.21 14.14 -10.45
N ILE A 303 -3.49 12.93 -10.96
CA ILE A 303 -4.76 12.20 -10.75
C ILE A 303 -4.99 11.94 -9.26
N LEU A 304 -3.97 11.40 -8.58
CA LEU A 304 -4.03 11.10 -7.14
C LEU A 304 -4.22 12.35 -6.27
N LEU A 305 -3.55 13.45 -6.61
CA LEU A 305 -3.70 14.73 -5.89
C LEU A 305 -5.12 15.29 -6.01
N LEU A 306 -5.72 15.20 -7.20
CA LEU A 306 -7.10 15.63 -7.44
C LEU A 306 -8.10 14.72 -6.71
N TYR A 307 -7.89 13.40 -6.76
CA TYR A 307 -8.72 12.44 -6.04
C TYR A 307 -8.72 12.70 -4.53
N HIS A 308 -7.53 12.90 -3.94
CA HIS A 308 -7.39 13.10 -2.50
C HIS A 308 -8.17 14.32 -1.97
N GLN A 309 -8.41 15.33 -2.80
CA GLN A 309 -9.28 16.46 -2.43
C GLN A 309 -10.76 16.06 -2.34
N LEU A 310 -11.22 15.14 -3.19
CA LEU A 310 -12.60 14.63 -3.16
C LEU A 310 -12.79 13.56 -2.10
N GLU A 311 -11.78 12.73 -1.87
CA GLU A 311 -11.76 11.67 -0.86
C GLU A 311 -12.16 12.20 0.53
N LYS A 312 -11.66 13.39 0.91
CA LYS A 312 -12.03 14.03 2.18
C LYS A 312 -13.54 14.30 2.28
N ALA A 313 -14.20 14.60 1.16
CA ALA A 313 -15.64 14.80 1.11
C ALA A 313 -16.41 13.46 1.15
N PHE A 314 -15.90 12.44 0.47
CA PHE A 314 -16.46 11.08 0.49
C PHE A 314 -16.46 10.51 1.91
N VAL A 315 -15.37 10.70 2.64
CA VAL A 315 -15.22 10.31 4.05
C VAL A 315 -16.28 10.97 4.94
N GLN A 316 -16.72 12.20 4.65
CA GLN A 316 -17.79 12.85 5.41
C GLN A 316 -19.17 12.21 5.22
N LYS A 317 -19.38 11.50 4.10
CA LYS A 317 -20.57 10.67 3.86
C LYS A 317 -20.35 9.20 4.23
N HIS A 318 -19.28 8.89 4.97
CA HIS A 318 -18.90 7.52 5.35
C HIS A 318 -18.53 6.62 4.16
N ILE A 319 -18.21 7.20 3.01
CA ILE A 319 -17.79 6.45 1.83
C ILE A 319 -16.27 6.35 1.88
N ARG A 320 -15.77 5.14 2.11
CA ARG A 320 -14.33 4.83 2.17
C ARG A 320 -14.05 3.58 1.38
N TYR A 321 -12.92 3.57 0.70
CA TYR A 321 -12.40 2.33 0.14
C TYR A 321 -11.93 1.42 1.28
N THR A 322 -12.60 0.30 1.47
CA THR A 322 -12.31 -0.74 2.46
C THR A 322 -11.97 -2.08 1.81
N GLY A 323 -11.85 -2.12 0.48
CA GLY A 323 -11.62 -3.32 -0.31
C GLY A 323 -12.76 -3.71 -1.24
N GLN A 324 -13.76 -2.83 -1.43
CA GLN A 324 -14.82 -3.03 -2.42
C GLN A 324 -14.25 -3.15 -3.84
N THR A 325 -15.01 -3.74 -4.75
CA THR A 325 -14.68 -3.65 -6.18
C THR A 325 -14.77 -2.20 -6.66
N VAL A 326 -14.08 -1.87 -7.77
CA VAL A 326 -14.17 -0.53 -8.39
C VAL A 326 -15.62 -0.18 -8.73
N ALA A 327 -16.41 -1.15 -9.19
CA ALA A 327 -17.82 -0.96 -9.50
C ALA A 327 -18.64 -0.61 -8.25
N GLU A 328 -18.53 -1.39 -7.18
CA GLU A 328 -19.23 -1.12 -5.91
C GLU A 328 -18.84 0.24 -5.33
N TYR A 329 -17.54 0.56 -5.28
CA TYR A 329 -17.07 1.83 -4.75
C TYR A 329 -17.56 3.03 -5.59
N SER A 330 -17.60 2.86 -6.90
CA SER A 330 -18.11 3.88 -7.82
C SER A 330 -19.62 4.07 -7.66
N HIS A 331 -20.36 2.98 -7.47
CA HIS A 331 -21.80 3.00 -7.21
C HIS A 331 -22.13 3.74 -5.91
N GLU A 332 -21.42 3.44 -4.80
CA GLU A 332 -21.58 4.15 -3.52
C GLU A 332 -21.41 5.67 -3.67
N ILE A 333 -20.39 6.10 -4.44
CA ILE A 333 -20.14 7.53 -4.71
C ILE A 333 -21.23 8.11 -5.62
N ALA A 334 -21.58 7.40 -6.70
CA ALA A 334 -22.56 7.86 -7.67
C ALA A 334 -23.94 8.05 -7.03
N GLU A 335 -24.39 7.09 -6.23
CA GLU A 335 -25.63 7.16 -5.48
C GLU A 335 -25.61 8.32 -4.48
N ALA A 336 -24.55 8.42 -3.66
CA ALA A 336 -24.49 9.41 -2.59
C ALA A 336 -24.47 10.86 -3.08
N TYR A 337 -23.98 11.12 -4.29
CA TYR A 337 -23.91 12.46 -4.88
C TYR A 337 -24.84 12.66 -6.07
N GLU A 338 -25.66 11.67 -6.41
CA GLU A 338 -26.56 11.68 -7.58
C GLU A 338 -25.80 12.04 -8.87
N LEU A 339 -24.72 11.29 -9.12
CA LEU A 339 -23.86 11.41 -10.30
C LEU A 339 -24.13 10.28 -11.29
N ASP A 340 -23.70 10.49 -12.52
CA ASP A 340 -23.70 9.43 -13.54
C ASP A 340 -22.70 8.33 -13.16
N GLU A 341 -23.17 7.09 -13.05
CA GLU A 341 -22.40 5.96 -12.53
C GLU A 341 -21.25 5.56 -13.47
N GLU A 342 -21.47 5.62 -14.79
CA GLU A 342 -20.44 5.29 -15.79
C GLU A 342 -19.27 6.29 -15.71
N MET A 343 -19.57 7.58 -15.58
CA MET A 343 -18.55 8.62 -15.37
C MET A 343 -17.80 8.44 -14.04
N VAL A 344 -18.49 8.13 -12.94
CA VAL A 344 -17.82 7.88 -11.65
C VAL A 344 -16.95 6.62 -11.73
N HIS A 345 -17.42 5.58 -12.41
CA HIS A 345 -16.65 4.37 -12.62
C HIS A 345 -15.35 4.65 -13.40
N ALA A 346 -15.41 5.39 -14.50
CA ALA A 346 -14.23 5.81 -15.25
C ALA A 346 -13.27 6.62 -14.36
N PHE A 347 -13.81 7.60 -13.62
CA PHE A 347 -13.04 8.43 -12.70
C PHE A 347 -12.30 7.60 -11.63
N ILE A 348 -12.98 6.65 -10.98
CA ILE A 348 -12.36 5.80 -9.96
C ILE A 348 -11.38 4.81 -10.60
N ALA A 349 -11.69 4.23 -11.75
CA ALA A 349 -10.77 3.34 -12.46
C ALA A 349 -9.43 4.03 -12.75
N ASP A 350 -9.46 5.28 -13.21
CA ASP A 350 -8.26 6.10 -13.43
C ASP A 350 -7.43 6.30 -12.16
N VAL A 351 -8.08 6.45 -11.00
CA VAL A 351 -7.40 6.54 -9.69
C VAL A 351 -6.65 5.24 -9.37
N PHE A 352 -7.30 4.09 -9.57
CA PHE A 352 -6.67 2.79 -9.33
C PHE A 352 -5.54 2.53 -10.32
N CYS A 353 -5.74 2.85 -11.60
CA CYS A 353 -4.68 2.79 -12.61
C CYS A 353 -3.50 3.71 -12.24
N ALA A 354 -3.75 4.95 -11.80
CA ALA A 354 -2.71 5.87 -11.37
C ALA A 354 -1.96 5.42 -10.11
N LYS A 355 -2.65 4.69 -9.22
CA LYS A 355 -2.08 4.20 -7.96
C LYS A 355 -1.27 2.92 -8.14
N PHE A 356 -1.73 2.00 -8.98
CA PHE A 356 -1.24 0.62 -9.01
C PHE A 356 -0.65 0.19 -10.36
N SER A 357 -1.00 0.85 -11.48
CA SER A 357 -0.44 0.50 -12.78
C SER A 357 0.95 1.11 -12.99
N LYS A 358 1.77 0.42 -13.79
CA LYS A 358 3.02 0.96 -14.37
C LYS A 358 2.75 1.87 -15.57
N ASP A 359 1.53 1.83 -16.10
CA ASP A 359 1.13 2.60 -17.28
C ASP A 359 1.17 4.11 -16.98
N ARG A 360 1.60 4.88 -17.97
CA ARG A 360 1.67 6.34 -17.86
C ARG A 360 0.45 6.96 -18.53
N PHE A 361 -0.21 7.85 -17.80
CA PHE A 361 -1.26 8.68 -18.37
C PHE A 361 -0.68 9.72 -19.32
N ASP A 362 -1.35 9.92 -20.46
CA ASP A 362 -1.05 11.00 -21.38
C ASP A 362 -1.72 12.33 -20.94
N LYS A 363 -1.50 13.40 -21.73
CA LYS A 363 -2.05 14.72 -21.40
C LYS A 363 -3.56 14.82 -21.63
N THR A 364 -4.10 14.04 -22.54
CA THR A 364 -5.53 13.99 -22.89
C THR A 364 -6.29 13.29 -21.78
N GLU A 365 -5.82 12.14 -21.31
CA GLU A 365 -6.43 11.39 -20.21
C GLU A 365 -6.46 12.23 -18.93
N VAL A 366 -5.36 12.92 -18.59
CA VAL A 366 -5.34 13.86 -17.45
C VAL A 366 -6.31 15.03 -17.64
N TYR A 367 -6.53 15.49 -18.88
CA TYR A 367 -7.49 16.55 -19.16
C TYR A 367 -8.93 16.08 -18.96
N GLU A 368 -9.27 14.88 -19.44
CA GLU A 368 -10.57 14.24 -19.26
C GLU A 368 -10.85 14.02 -17.76
N TYR A 369 -9.90 13.43 -17.05
CA TYR A 369 -9.98 13.24 -15.59
C TYR A 369 -10.20 14.56 -14.84
N ARG A 370 -9.54 15.65 -15.25
CA ARG A 370 -9.77 17.00 -14.68
C ARG A 370 -11.18 17.53 -14.96
N ARG A 371 -11.81 17.14 -16.08
CA ARG A 371 -13.18 17.52 -16.41
C ARG A 371 -14.15 16.81 -15.46
N GLU A 372 -13.99 15.50 -15.29
CA GLU A 372 -14.79 14.68 -14.37
C GLU A 372 -14.64 15.14 -12.92
N TYR A 373 -13.40 15.34 -12.46
CA TYR A 373 -13.10 15.92 -11.16
C TYR A 373 -13.91 17.22 -10.91
N ARG A 374 -14.01 18.12 -11.91
CA ARG A 374 -14.77 19.37 -11.75
C ARG A 374 -16.27 19.11 -11.63
N VAL A 375 -16.81 18.15 -12.38
CA VAL A 375 -18.23 17.77 -12.30
C VAL A 375 -18.54 17.23 -10.90
N ILE A 376 -17.75 16.25 -10.42
CA ILE A 376 -17.91 15.66 -9.10
C ILE A 376 -17.78 16.71 -8.01
N ARG A 377 -16.73 17.54 -8.06
CA ARG A 377 -16.50 18.64 -7.12
C ARG A 377 -17.67 19.62 -7.09
N HIS A 378 -18.19 20.00 -8.26
CA HIS A 378 -19.31 20.93 -8.37
C HIS A 378 -20.58 20.34 -7.75
N ARG A 379 -20.84 19.06 -7.99
CA ARG A 379 -21.97 18.34 -7.39
C ARG A 379 -21.87 18.28 -5.87
N ILE A 380 -20.71 17.88 -5.34
CA ILE A 380 -20.43 17.88 -3.89
C ILE A 380 -20.71 19.26 -3.31
N TYR A 381 -20.11 20.31 -3.88
CA TYR A 381 -20.28 21.67 -3.40
C TYR A 381 -21.73 22.15 -3.46
N GLY A 382 -22.48 21.76 -4.49
CA GLY A 382 -23.90 22.08 -4.66
C GLY A 382 -24.78 21.54 -3.54
N GLN A 383 -24.49 20.34 -3.02
CA GLN A 383 -25.26 19.70 -1.95
C GLN A 383 -24.93 20.20 -0.54
N LEU A 384 -23.84 20.96 -0.35
CA LEU A 384 -23.46 21.46 0.98
C LEU A 384 -24.34 22.63 1.45
N LYS A 385 -24.67 22.65 2.75
CA LYS A 385 -25.28 23.81 3.41
C LYS A 385 -24.28 24.97 3.52
N TRP A 386 -24.75 26.21 3.63
CA TRP A 386 -23.90 27.42 3.63
C TRP A 386 -22.70 27.39 4.60
N PRO A 387 -22.83 26.96 5.88
CA PRO A 387 -21.67 26.83 6.77
C PRO A 387 -20.65 25.80 6.28
N MET A 388 -21.14 24.68 5.71
CA MET A 388 -20.28 23.62 5.17
C MET A 388 -19.64 24.02 3.85
N LYS A 389 -20.24 24.92 3.06
CA LYS A 389 -19.59 25.50 1.88
C LYS A 389 -18.34 26.30 2.28
N LEU A 390 -18.39 27.04 3.38
CA LEU A 390 -17.22 27.74 3.91
C LEU A 390 -16.17 26.74 4.40
N TYR A 391 -16.57 25.73 5.18
CA TYR A 391 -15.65 24.67 5.61
C TYR A 391 -15.01 23.95 4.42
N TYR A 392 -15.78 23.62 3.39
CA TYR A 392 -15.27 22.99 2.18
C TYR A 392 -14.28 23.89 1.42
N MET A 393 -14.59 25.18 1.36
CA MET A 393 -13.82 26.18 0.63
C MET A 393 -12.51 26.58 1.32
N TYR A 394 -12.44 26.50 2.65
CA TYR A 394 -11.28 26.94 3.44
C TYR A 394 -10.51 25.80 4.12
N VAL A 395 -11.11 24.61 4.24
CA VAL A 395 -10.56 23.47 5.00
C VAL A 395 -10.42 22.19 4.18
N LEU A 396 -11.48 21.73 3.49
CA LEU A 396 -11.44 20.42 2.80
C LEU A 396 -10.77 20.47 1.41
N CYS A 397 -11.04 21.51 0.63
CA CYS A 397 -10.82 21.52 -0.82
C CYS A 397 -9.76 22.56 -1.24
N VAL A 398 -8.66 22.60 -0.48
CA VAL A 398 -7.55 23.54 -0.60
C VAL A 398 -6.23 22.81 -0.45
#